data_AF-A0A526YJW2-F1
#
_entry.id   AF-A0A526YJW2-F1
#
_cell.length_a   1.000
_cell.length_b   1.000
_cell.length_c   1.000
_cell.angle_alpha   90.00
_cell.angle_beta   90.00
_cell.angle_gamma   90.00
#
_symmetry.space_group_name_H-M   'P 1'
#
loop_
_entity.id
_entity.type
_entity.pdbx_description
1 polymer ?
#
loop_
_entity_poly.entity_id
_entity_poly.type
_entity_poly.pdbx_seq_one_letter_code
_entity_poly.pdbx_strand_id
1 'polypeptide(L)'
;GVARGADMLSIMMAAGVVSRLASGFLADRIGGVKTLLIGSVLQALSLLFYIPFDGLASLYVVSLVFGLSQGGIVPCYAIIVREYMPAKEAGQRVGIVIMATIFGMAIGGWMSGWIYDLTGSYAAAFLNGIAWNLLNIAAMVLLLWKARRSAAAMA
;
A
#
# COMPACT_ATOMS: atom_id res chain seq x y z
N GLY A 1 -12.70 -23.50 0.65
CA GLY A 1 -13.87 -23.46 -0.24
C GLY A 1 -14.22 -22.02 -0.56
N VAL A 2 -14.81 -21.77 -1.73
CA VAL A 2 -15.06 -20.43 -2.32
C VAL A 2 -15.76 -19.45 -1.34
N ALA A 3 -16.71 -19.95 -0.53
CA ALA A 3 -17.38 -19.15 0.50
C ALA A 3 -16.43 -18.51 1.52
N ARG A 4 -15.41 -19.25 1.99
CA ARG A 4 -14.44 -18.73 2.97
C ARG A 4 -13.56 -17.64 2.36
N GLY A 5 -13.23 -17.74 1.07
CA GLY A 5 -12.48 -16.69 0.37
C GLY A 5 -13.28 -15.40 0.21
N ALA A 6 -14.59 -15.50 -0.03
CA ALA A 6 -15.47 -14.33 -0.11
C ALA A 6 -15.58 -13.61 1.24
N ASP A 7 -15.66 -14.34 2.35
CA ASP A 7 -15.68 -13.77 3.70
C ASP A 7 -14.39 -13.00 4.01
N MET A 8 -13.23 -13.57 3.64
CA MET A 8 -11.92 -12.94 3.84
C MET A 8 -11.79 -11.65 3.04
N LEU A 9 -12.21 -11.66 1.77
CA LEU A 9 -12.24 -10.46 0.93
C LEU A 9 -13.17 -9.40 1.50
N SER A 10 -14.35 -9.80 2.02
CA SER A 10 -15.30 -8.88 2.63
C SER A 10 -14.72 -8.20 3.87
N ILE A 11 -14.06 -8.97 4.74
CA ILE A 11 -13.35 -8.44 5.93
C ILE A 11 -12.23 -7.50 5.51
N MET A 12 -11.43 -7.89 4.52
CA MET A 12 -10.34 -7.06 4.00
C MET A 12 -10.85 -5.72 3.45
N MET A 13 -11.96 -5.74 2.71
CA MET A 13 -12.58 -4.53 2.17
C MET A 13 -13.17 -3.64 3.27
N ALA A 14 -13.89 -4.22 4.24
CA ALA A 14 -14.45 -3.49 5.37
C ALA A 14 -13.34 -2.82 6.21
N ALA A 15 -12.29 -3.57 6.53
CA ALA A 15 -11.09 -3.06 7.18
C ALA A 15 -10.42 -1.95 6.37
N GLY A 16 -10.36 -2.10 5.03
CA GLY A 16 -9.84 -1.09 4.12
C GLY A 16 -10.59 0.23 4.18
N VAL A 17 -11.92 0.21 4.32
CA VAL A 17 -12.74 1.43 4.48
C VAL A 17 -12.42 2.12 5.80
N VAL A 18 -12.39 1.37 6.91
CA VAL A 18 -12.05 1.93 8.24
C VAL A 18 -10.64 2.52 8.23
N SER A 19 -9.69 1.81 7.62
CA SER A 19 -8.32 2.29 7.47
C SER A 19 -8.21 3.56 6.63
N ARG A 20 -8.96 3.68 5.53
CA ARG A 20 -8.98 4.92 4.71
C ARG A 20 -9.35 6.15 5.53
N LEU A 21 -10.36 6.03 6.38
CA LEU A 21 -10.80 7.13 7.24
C LEU A 21 -9.74 7.44 8.31
N ALA A 22 -9.23 6.41 8.98
CA ALA A 22 -8.22 6.57 10.03
C ALA A 22 -6.90 7.14 9.50
N SER A 23 -6.42 6.65 8.36
CA SER A 23 -5.20 7.13 7.71
C SER A 23 -5.36 8.53 7.13
N GLY A 24 -6.54 8.91 6.62
CA GLY A 24 -6.81 10.29 6.22
C GLY A 24 -6.61 11.24 7.40
N PHE A 25 -7.25 10.93 8.53
CA PHE A 25 -7.10 11.72 9.76
C PHE A 25 -5.66 11.72 10.29
N LEU A 26 -4.96 10.58 10.19
CA LEU A 26 -3.57 10.48 10.61
C LEU A 26 -2.66 11.31 9.69
N ALA A 27 -2.84 11.25 8.37
CA ALA A 27 -2.10 12.03 7.39
C ALA A 27 -2.27 13.54 7.61
N ASP A 28 -3.46 13.99 8.00
CA ASP A 28 -3.71 15.40 8.35
C ASP A 28 -2.94 15.84 9.62
N ARG A 29 -2.60 14.90 10.53
CA ARG A 29 -1.87 15.21 11.78
C ARG A 29 -0.36 15.01 11.72
N ILE A 30 0.12 13.94 11.09
CA ILE A 30 1.55 13.59 11.09
C ILE A 30 2.24 13.82 9.74
N GLY A 31 1.47 14.18 8.71
CA GLY A 31 1.91 14.38 7.33
C GLY A 31 1.74 13.13 6.46
N GLY A 32 1.43 13.33 5.17
CA GLY A 32 1.07 12.23 4.26
C GLY A 32 2.16 11.19 4.07
N VAL A 33 3.44 11.60 4.04
CA VAL A 33 4.58 10.69 3.80
C VAL A 33 4.79 9.72 4.98
N LYS A 34 4.61 10.18 6.23
CA LYS A 34 4.78 9.32 7.41
C LYS A 34 3.65 8.31 7.53
N THR A 35 2.42 8.74 7.29
CA THR A 35 1.26 7.84 7.28
C THR A 35 1.41 6.76 6.20
N LEU A 36 1.86 7.15 5.01
CA LEU A 36 2.13 6.22 3.92
C LEU A 36 3.20 5.18 4.31
N LEU A 37 4.31 5.62 4.94
CA LEU A 37 5.37 4.72 5.39
C LEU A 37 4.86 3.68 6.41
N ILE A 38 4.05 4.11 7.39
CA ILE A 38 3.45 3.20 8.38
C ILE A 38 2.55 2.17 7.69
N GLY A 39 1.70 2.61 6.76
CA GLY A 39 0.82 1.74 5.99
C GLY A 39 1.60 0.71 5.15
N SER A 40 2.66 1.14 4.46
CA SER A 40 3.49 0.24 3.65
C SER A 40 4.26 -0.77 4.50
N VAL A 41 4.80 -0.38 5.67
CA VAL A 41 5.47 -1.31 6.60
C VAL A 41 4.49 -2.36 7.12
N LEU A 42 3.29 -1.96 7.53
CA LEU A 42 2.26 -2.89 7.99
C LEU A 42 1.79 -3.81 6.85
N GLN A 43 1.75 -3.31 5.61
CA GLN A 43 1.45 -4.12 4.43
C GLN A 43 2.54 -5.17 4.16
N ALA A 44 3.82 -4.80 4.24
CA ALA A 44 4.94 -5.73 4.09
C ALA A 44 4.88 -6.86 5.13
N LEU A 45 4.63 -6.49 6.40
CA LEU A 45 4.48 -7.45 7.50
C LEU A 45 3.30 -8.39 7.26
N SER A 46 2.17 -7.88 6.79
CA SER A 46 1.00 -8.69 6.44
C SER A 46 1.31 -9.70 5.34
N LEU A 47 2.02 -9.28 4.28
CA LEU A 47 2.42 -10.17 3.19
C LEU A 47 3.42 -11.24 3.64
N LEU A 48 4.36 -10.89 4.53
CA LEU A 48 5.27 -11.85 5.15
C LEU A 48 4.52 -12.90 5.96
N PHE A 49 3.48 -12.50 6.69
CA PHE A 49 2.64 -13.43 7.44
C PHE A 49 1.72 -14.29 6.56
N TYR A 50 1.52 -13.94 5.28
CA TYR A 50 0.81 -14.82 4.33
C TYR A 50 1.61 -16.07 3.94
N ILE A 51 2.94 -16.07 4.12
CA ILE A 51 3.83 -17.14 3.62
C ILE A 51 3.92 -18.37 4.56
N PRO A 52 4.07 -18.22 5.89
CA PRO A 52 4.24 -19.38 6.78
C PRO A 52 2.94 -19.87 7.45
N PHE A 53 1.81 -19.22 7.22
CA PHE A 53 0.57 -19.47 7.97
C PHE A 53 -0.54 -20.08 7.12
N ASP A 54 -0.63 -21.41 7.14
CA ASP A 54 -1.58 -22.20 6.35
C ASP A 54 -2.96 -22.38 7.02
N GLY A 55 -3.13 -21.81 8.22
CA GLY A 55 -4.34 -21.91 9.03
C GLY A 55 -5.46 -20.99 8.56
N LEU A 56 -6.71 -21.47 8.62
CA LEU A 56 -7.89 -20.64 8.30
C LEU A 56 -7.96 -19.37 9.16
N ALA A 57 -7.75 -19.49 10.48
CA ALA A 57 -7.78 -18.37 11.40
C ALA A 57 -6.67 -17.34 11.11
N SER A 58 -5.46 -17.80 10.79
CA SER A 58 -4.35 -16.91 10.45
C SER A 58 -4.60 -16.17 9.14
N LEU A 59 -5.18 -16.82 8.13
CA LEU A 59 -5.50 -16.14 6.87
C LEU A 59 -6.59 -15.06 7.04
N TYR A 60 -7.57 -15.23 7.93
CA TYR A 60 -8.54 -14.18 8.27
C TYR A 60 -7.88 -12.98 8.97
N VAL A 61 -6.99 -13.25 9.94
CA VAL A 61 -6.24 -12.20 10.64
C VAL A 61 -5.35 -11.45 9.66
N VAL A 62 -4.63 -12.15 8.79
CA VAL A 62 -3.76 -11.52 7.80
C VAL A 62 -4.57 -10.71 6.78
N SER A 63 -5.75 -11.18 6.36
CA SER A 63 -6.66 -10.40 5.49
C SER A 63 -7.12 -9.10 6.16
N LEU A 64 -7.44 -9.16 7.46
CA LEU A 64 -7.82 -7.98 8.25
C LEU A 64 -6.66 -6.98 8.33
N VAL A 65 -5.46 -7.43 8.72
CA VAL A 65 -4.29 -6.54 8.86
C VAL A 65 -3.87 -5.98 7.50
N PHE A 66 -3.93 -6.79 6.44
CA PHE A 66 -3.65 -6.32 5.08
C PHE A 66 -4.65 -5.25 4.63
N GLY A 67 -5.95 -5.46 4.88
CA GLY A 67 -6.99 -4.46 4.61
C GLY A 67 -6.75 -3.17 5.40
N LEU A 68 -6.45 -3.29 6.69
CA LEU A 68 -6.12 -2.15 7.55
C LEU A 68 -4.85 -1.40 7.10
N SER A 69 -3.92 -2.07 6.46
CA SER A 69 -2.66 -1.47 6.02
C SER A 69 -2.78 -0.81 4.64
N GLN A 70 -3.47 -1.47 3.72
CA GLN A 70 -3.60 -1.01 2.33
C GLN A 70 -4.54 0.18 2.18
N GLY A 71 -5.63 0.22 2.97
CA GLY A 71 -6.71 1.19 2.80
C GLY A 71 -6.21 2.63 2.63
N GLY A 72 -5.30 3.06 3.50
CA GLY A 72 -4.79 4.42 3.56
C GLY A 72 -3.75 4.85 2.53
N ILE A 73 -3.20 3.92 1.75
CA ILE A 73 -2.08 4.22 0.85
C ILE A 73 -2.48 5.19 -0.26
N VAL A 74 -3.63 4.94 -0.89
CA VAL A 74 -4.14 5.74 -2.03
C VAL A 74 -4.43 7.21 -1.64
N PRO A 75 -5.19 7.51 -0.58
CA PRO A 75 -5.43 8.91 -0.20
C PRO A 75 -4.15 9.63 0.24
N CYS A 76 -3.19 8.92 0.87
CA CYS A 76 -1.91 9.52 1.25
C CYS A 76 -1.12 10.05 0.04
N TYR A 77 -1.13 9.35 -1.10
CA TYR A 77 -0.48 9.86 -2.31
C TYR A 77 -1.08 11.19 -2.79
N ALA A 78 -2.41 11.32 -2.77
CA ALA A 78 -3.07 12.56 -3.15
C ALA A 78 -2.71 13.72 -2.19
N ILE A 79 -2.65 13.44 -0.88
CA ILE A 79 -2.24 14.40 0.14
C ILE A 79 -0.79 14.85 -0.09
N ILE A 80 0.14 13.91 -0.29
CA ILE A 80 1.57 14.21 -0.52
C ILE A 80 1.74 15.10 -1.75
N VAL A 81 1.09 14.78 -2.87
CA VAL A 81 1.18 15.61 -4.08
C VAL A 81 0.66 17.02 -3.81
N ARG A 82 -0.45 17.15 -3.06
CA ARG A 82 -1.02 18.46 -2.73
C ARG A 82 -0.16 19.26 -1.74
N GLU A 83 0.57 18.59 -0.86
CA GLU A 83 1.44 19.21 0.14
C GLU A 83 2.75 19.74 -0.49
N TYR A 84 3.31 19.02 -1.47
CA TYR A 84 4.59 19.37 -2.10
C TYR A 84 4.46 20.22 -3.36
N MET A 85 3.26 20.39 -3.92
CA MET A 85 3.07 21.03 -5.22
C MET A 85 2.15 22.27 -5.16
N PRO A 86 2.38 23.27 -6.03
CA PRO A 86 1.51 24.44 -6.12
C PRO A 86 0.06 24.05 -6.42
N ALA A 87 -0.89 24.68 -5.74
CA ALA A 87 -2.33 24.38 -5.86
C ALA A 87 -2.85 24.43 -7.30
N LYS A 88 -2.25 25.26 -8.16
CA LYS A 88 -2.62 25.42 -9.57
C LYS A 88 -2.40 24.17 -10.41
N GLU A 89 -1.41 23.34 -10.05
CA GLU A 89 -1.05 22.11 -10.80
C GLU A 89 -1.37 20.83 -10.02
N ALA A 90 -1.78 20.94 -8.76
CA ALA A 90 -2.04 19.80 -7.89
C ALA A 90 -3.06 18.84 -8.51
N GLY A 91 -4.13 19.35 -9.14
CA GLY A 91 -5.16 18.51 -9.77
C GLY A 91 -4.60 17.61 -10.89
N GLN A 92 -3.79 18.16 -11.79
CA GLN A 92 -3.20 17.40 -12.89
C GLN A 92 -2.19 16.36 -12.37
N ARG A 93 -1.35 16.73 -11.41
CA ARG A 93 -0.34 15.82 -10.83
C ARG A 93 -0.99 14.70 -10.03
N VAL A 94 -2.03 14.98 -9.26
CA VAL A 94 -2.83 13.95 -8.57
C VAL A 94 -3.46 13.01 -9.59
N GLY A 95 -4.00 13.53 -10.69
CA GLY A 95 -4.55 12.72 -11.78
C GLY A 95 -3.51 11.74 -12.36
N ILE A 96 -2.30 12.22 -12.65
CA ILE A 96 -1.20 11.38 -13.16
C ILE A 96 -0.84 10.28 -12.15
N VAL A 97 -0.73 10.62 -10.87
CA VAL A 97 -0.39 9.64 -9.81
C VAL A 97 -1.48 8.60 -9.64
N ILE A 98 -2.77 9.00 -9.69
CA ILE A 98 -3.89 8.06 -9.62
C ILE A 98 -3.91 7.16 -10.85
N MET A 99 -3.68 7.70 -12.06
CA MET A 99 -3.58 6.89 -13.27
C MET A 99 -2.47 5.86 -13.20
N ALA A 100 -1.26 6.27 -12.75
CA ALA A 100 -0.15 5.34 -12.53
C ALA A 100 -0.50 4.28 -11.47
N THR A 101 -1.26 4.64 -10.45
CA THR A 101 -1.73 3.71 -9.41
C THR A 101 -2.68 2.66 -9.99
N ILE A 102 -3.68 3.08 -10.77
CA ILE A 102 -4.64 2.18 -11.42
C ILE A 102 -3.92 1.25 -12.40
N PHE A 103 -2.99 1.80 -13.19
CA PHE A 103 -2.18 1.02 -14.11
C PHE A 103 -1.33 -0.03 -13.37
N GLY A 104 -0.71 0.36 -12.25
CA GLY A 104 0.01 -0.56 -11.37
C GLY A 104 -0.88 -1.65 -10.79
N MET A 105 -2.12 -1.34 -10.38
CA MET A 105 -3.08 -2.35 -9.92
C MET A 105 -3.45 -3.35 -11.01
N ALA A 106 -3.65 -2.88 -12.25
CA ALA A 106 -3.96 -3.73 -13.39
C ALA A 106 -2.80 -4.69 -13.71
N ILE A 107 -1.57 -4.16 -13.79
CA ILE A 107 -0.37 -4.95 -14.02
C ILE A 107 -0.14 -5.94 -12.87
N GLY A 108 -0.27 -5.50 -11.62
CA GLY A 108 -0.03 -6.33 -10.45
C GLY A 108 -0.97 -7.54 -10.40
N GLY A 109 -2.26 -7.35 -10.69
CA GLY A 109 -3.23 -8.44 -10.76
C GLY A 109 -2.89 -9.45 -11.86
N TRP A 110 -2.59 -8.97 -13.07
CA TRP A 110 -2.21 -9.81 -14.21
C TRP A 110 -0.89 -10.57 -13.97
N MET A 111 0.16 -9.87 -13.52
CA MET A 111 1.46 -10.47 -13.21
C MET A 111 1.34 -11.55 -12.13
N SER A 112 0.52 -11.35 -11.11
CA SER A 112 0.33 -12.34 -10.05
C SER A 112 -0.27 -13.65 -10.58
N GLY A 113 -1.23 -13.55 -11.50
CA GLY A 113 -1.80 -14.72 -12.20
C GLY A 113 -0.76 -15.41 -13.10
N TRP A 114 -0.03 -14.63 -13.90
CA TRP A 114 1.00 -15.17 -14.78
C TRP A 114 2.15 -15.85 -14.02
N ILE A 115 2.58 -15.30 -12.89
CA ILE A 115 3.57 -15.93 -12.00
C ILE A 115 3.03 -17.26 -11.46
N TYR A 116 1.75 -17.31 -11.08
CA TYR A 116 1.12 -18.54 -10.63
C TYR A 116 1.07 -19.60 -11.75
N ASP A 117 0.71 -19.23 -12.96
CA ASP A 117 0.68 -20.14 -14.11
C ASP A 117 2.05 -20.74 -14.42
N LEU A 118 3.14 -19.98 -14.20
CA LEU A 118 4.51 -20.44 -14.43
C LEU A 118 5.10 -21.25 -13.28
N THR A 119 4.76 -20.92 -12.03
CA THR A 119 5.42 -21.50 -10.83
C THR A 119 4.56 -22.54 -10.11
N GLY A 120 3.26 -22.57 -10.36
CA GLY A 120 2.28 -23.39 -9.65
C GLY A 120 2.11 -23.04 -8.17
N SER A 121 2.68 -21.91 -7.70
CA SER A 121 2.69 -21.54 -6.28
C SER A 121 2.35 -20.07 -6.05
N TYR A 122 1.38 -19.81 -5.17
CA TYR A 122 1.03 -18.46 -4.73
C TYR A 122 2.16 -17.78 -3.93
N ALA A 123 3.09 -18.56 -3.35
CA ALA A 123 4.21 -17.99 -2.60
C ALA A 123 5.12 -17.11 -3.48
N ALA A 124 5.31 -17.49 -4.75
CA ALA A 124 6.09 -16.69 -5.70
C ALA A 124 5.41 -15.36 -6.03
N ALA A 125 4.07 -15.35 -6.15
CA ALA A 125 3.30 -14.12 -6.35
C ALA A 125 3.37 -13.20 -5.11
N PHE A 126 3.26 -13.76 -3.90
CA PHE A 126 3.43 -13.00 -2.67
C PHE A 126 4.83 -12.40 -2.53
N LEU A 127 5.88 -13.16 -2.86
CA LEU A 127 7.27 -12.66 -2.81
C LEU A 127 7.50 -11.52 -3.81
N ASN A 128 6.92 -11.61 -5.01
CA ASN A 128 6.94 -10.51 -5.97
C ASN A 128 6.26 -9.26 -5.42
N GLY A 129 5.09 -9.41 -4.78
CA GLY A 129 4.39 -8.31 -4.12
C GLY A 129 5.22 -7.67 -2.99
N ILE A 130 5.90 -8.48 -2.18
CA ILE A 130 6.82 -7.98 -1.14
C ILE A 130 7.96 -7.18 -1.75
N ALA A 131 8.58 -7.66 -2.84
CA ALA A 131 9.66 -6.95 -3.51
C ALA A 131 9.23 -5.56 -4.02
N TRP A 132 8.04 -5.47 -4.63
CA TRP A 132 7.46 -4.18 -5.04
C TRP A 132 7.13 -3.26 -3.86
N ASN A 133 6.64 -3.82 -2.76
CA ASN A 133 6.36 -3.04 -1.56
C ASN A 133 7.65 -2.52 -0.90
N LEU A 134 8.73 -3.31 -0.88
CA LEU A 134 10.05 -2.85 -0.42
C LEU A 134 10.63 -1.73 -1.30
N LEU A 135 10.45 -1.82 -2.63
CA LEU A 135 10.81 -0.73 -3.55
C LEU A 135 10.04 0.55 -3.22
N ASN A 136 8.74 0.44 -2.92
CA ASN A 136 7.93 1.58 -2.49
C ASN A 136 8.46 2.20 -1.19
N ILE A 137 8.78 1.38 -0.19
CA ILE A 137 9.38 1.83 1.08
C ILE A 137 10.70 2.54 0.83
N ALA A 138 11.58 1.99 0.00
CA ALA A 138 12.86 2.61 -0.35
C ALA A 138 12.67 3.99 -1.00
N ALA A 139 11.75 4.11 -1.96
CA ALA A 139 11.44 5.39 -2.61
C ALA A 139 10.95 6.45 -1.61
N MET A 140 10.10 6.08 -0.65
CA MET A 140 9.62 6.98 0.39
C MET A 140 10.71 7.41 1.37
N VAL A 141 11.57 6.48 1.81
CA VAL A 141 12.69 6.80 2.69
C VAL A 141 13.66 7.77 2.01
N LEU A 142 13.94 7.57 0.71
CA LEU A 142 14.75 8.50 -0.08
C LEU A 142 14.11 9.89 -0.19
N LEU A 143 12.79 9.97 -0.40
CA LEU A 143 12.05 11.23 -0.41
C LEU A 143 12.17 11.96 0.94
N LEU A 144 11.96 11.26 2.06
CA LEU A 144 12.11 11.83 3.40
C LEU A 144 13.55 12.29 3.67
N TRP A 145 14.53 11.50 3.28
CA TRP A 145 15.95 11.84 3.46
C TRP A 145 16.32 13.10 2.66
N LYS A 146 15.87 13.20 1.40
CA LYS A 146 16.11 14.37 0.56
C LYS A 146 15.42 15.61 1.13
N ALA A 147 14.18 15.50 1.58
CA ALA A 147 13.44 16.60 2.20
C ALA A 147 14.16 17.13 3.47
N ARG A 148 14.66 16.23 4.33
CA ARG A 148 15.44 16.62 5.52
C ARG A 148 16.76 17.30 5.16
N ARG A 149 17.47 16.82 4.13
CA ARG A 149 18.72 17.44 3.66
C ARG A 149 18.50 18.83 3.11
N SER A 150 17.44 19.05 2.32
CA SER A 150 17.10 20.37 1.81
C SER A 150 16.76 21.36 2.92
N ALA A 151 16.04 20.92 3.96
CA ALA A 151 15.75 21.74 5.14
C ALA A 151 17.02 22.09 5.94
N ALA A 152 17.93 21.14 6.12
CA ALA A 152 19.21 21.36 6.82
C ALA A 152 20.18 22.26 6.03
N ALA A 153 20.08 22.31 4.71
CA ALA A 153 20.90 23.19 3.87
C ALA A 153 20.39 24.64 3.81
N MET A 154 19.15 24.88 4.24
CA MET A 154 18.53 26.22 4.31
C MET A 154 18.56 26.84 5.72
N ALA A 155 18.96 26.08 6.75
CA ALA A 155 19.11 26.52 8.13
C ALA A 155 20.56 26.92 8.42
#